data_AF-A0A925P5U9-F1
#
_entry.id   AF-A0A925P5U9-F1
#
_cell.length_a   1.000
_cell.length_b   1.000
_cell.length_c   1.000
_cell.angle_alpha   90.00
_cell.angle_beta   90.00
_cell.angle_gamma   90.00
#
_symmetry.space_group_name_H-M   'P 1'
#
loop_
_entity.id
_entity.type
_entity.pdbx_description
1 polymer ?
#
loop_
_entity_poly.entity_id
_entity_poly.type
_entity_poly.pdbx_seq_one_letter_code
_entity_poly.pdbx_strand_id
1 'polypeptide(L)'
;MIYQCFPDAKFVMHDVFSTTERVVTRWTWTSTLTGAPILGIEAKGQKIGFAVIEVIDVRSVRDGQLQEHWDQFDWPRALIQLRVTGLPQPFVDVAAKPVTR
;
A
#
# COMPACT_ATOMS: atom_id res chain seq x y z
N MET A 1 -3.82 -2.17 13.20
CA MET A 1 -2.88 -3.19 12.69
C MET A 1 -1.64 -2.58 12.06
N ILE A 2 -1.74 -1.63 11.10
CA ILE A 2 -0.58 -1.17 10.33
C ILE A 2 0.59 -0.64 11.19
N TYR A 3 0.32 0.21 12.18
CA TYR A 3 1.35 0.76 13.08
C TYR A 3 1.99 -0.27 14.03
N GLN A 4 1.37 -1.44 14.21
CA GLN A 4 1.99 -2.52 14.99
C GLN A 4 3.09 -3.22 14.19
N CYS A 5 2.97 -3.28 12.86
CA CYS A 5 3.97 -3.87 11.97
C CYS A 5 4.98 -2.82 11.51
N PHE A 6 4.49 -1.60 11.27
CA PHE A 6 5.19 -0.48 10.67
C PHE A 6 5.06 0.78 11.56
N PRO A 7 5.78 0.87 12.69
CA PRO A 7 5.64 2.00 13.62
C PRO A 7 5.97 3.36 13.00
N ASP A 8 6.81 3.39 11.97
CA ASP A 8 7.25 4.58 11.22
C ASP A 8 6.43 4.84 9.94
N ALA A 9 5.28 4.17 9.78
CA ALA A 9 4.46 4.31 8.58
C ALA A 9 4.06 5.78 8.34
N LYS A 10 4.34 6.26 7.13
CA LYS A 10 3.94 7.57 6.64
C LYS A 10 3.08 7.43 5.39
N PHE A 11 1.95 8.13 5.40
CA PHE A 11 1.00 8.17 4.31
C PHE A 11 0.96 9.60 3.76
N VAL A 12 1.08 9.74 2.44
CA VAL A 12 0.99 11.03 1.75
C VAL A 12 -0.18 10.97 0.80
N MET A 13 -1.17 11.83 1.03
CA MET A 13 -2.33 11.98 0.14
C MET A 13 -1.93 12.80 -1.09
N HIS A 14 -2.24 12.31 -2.29
CA HIS A 14 -2.00 13.04 -3.54
C HIS A 14 -3.28 13.60 -4.12
N ASP A 15 -4.33 12.77 -4.20
CA ASP A 15 -5.59 13.16 -4.82
C ASP A 15 -6.78 12.64 -4.03
N VAL A 16 -7.86 13.41 -4.07
CA VAL A 16 -9.18 13.03 -3.55
C VAL A 16 -10.22 13.41 -4.60
N PHE A 17 -10.95 12.42 -5.08
CA PHE A 17 -12.09 12.59 -5.98
C PHE A 17 -13.34 12.13 -5.24
N SER A 18 -14.42 12.90 -5.30
CA SER A 18 -15.65 12.55 -4.60
C SER A 18 -16.90 12.77 -5.45
N THR A 19 -17.89 11.93 -5.18
CA THR A 19 -19.29 12.10 -5.58
C THR A 19 -20.14 12.09 -4.32
N THR A 20 -21.47 12.16 -4.46
CA THR A 20 -22.40 12.05 -3.33
C THR A 20 -22.27 10.73 -2.58
N GLU A 21 -21.96 9.64 -3.29
CA GLU A 21 -22.00 8.27 -2.74
C GLU A 21 -20.64 7.61 -2.68
N ARG A 22 -19.59 8.20 -3.25
CA ARG A 22 -18.26 7.59 -3.27
C ARG A 22 -17.14 8.60 -3.11
N VAL A 23 -16.06 8.15 -2.49
CA VAL A 23 -14.79 8.87 -2.42
C VAL A 23 -13.71 7.96 -2.94
N VAL A 24 -12.91 8.45 -3.87
CA VAL A 24 -11.70 7.81 -4.38
C VAL A 24 -10.50 8.63 -3.93
N THR A 25 -9.53 7.99 -3.30
CA THR A 25 -8.30 8.64 -2.88
C THR A 25 -7.11 7.97 -3.54
N ARG A 26 -6.11 8.77 -3.91
CA ARG A 26 -4.79 8.28 -4.30
C ARG A 26 -3.78 8.77 -3.29
N TRP A 27 -3.05 7.83 -2.69
CA TRP A 27 -2.04 8.13 -1.70
C TRP A 27 -0.84 7.20 -1.84
N THR A 28 0.23 7.57 -1.16
CA THR A 28 1.44 6.78 -1.13
C THR A 28 1.88 6.45 0.28
N TRP A 29 2.56 5.30 0.43
CA TRP A 29 3.04 4.83 1.73
C TRP A 29 4.51 4.43 1.73
N THR A 30 5.18 4.83 2.81
CA THR A 30 6.56 4.45 3.15
C THR A 30 6.63 3.97 4.60
N SER A 31 7.42 2.94 4.87
CA SER A 31 7.64 2.41 6.22
C SER A 31 8.84 1.46 6.31
N THR A 32 9.14 1.02 7.52
CA THR A 32 10.08 -0.07 7.81
C THR A 32 9.36 -1.16 8.61
N LEU A 33 9.45 -2.42 8.17
CA LEU A 33 8.93 -3.56 8.91
C LEU A 33 9.86 -3.88 10.09
N THR A 34 9.53 -3.33 11.26
CA THR A 34 10.27 -3.50 12.52
C THR A 34 9.41 -4.03 13.66
N GLY A 35 8.09 -4.08 13.49
CA GLY A 35 7.15 -4.50 14.51
C GLY A 35 6.68 -5.95 14.36
N ALA A 36 5.38 -6.16 14.57
CA ALA A 36 4.75 -7.47 14.46
C ALA A 36 4.89 -8.08 13.04
N PRO A 37 4.95 -9.42 12.91
CA PRO A 37 4.96 -10.10 11.62
C PRO A 37 3.70 -9.78 10.81
N ILE A 38 3.85 -9.72 9.48
CA ILE A 38 2.74 -9.45 8.55
C ILE A 38 2.80 -10.41 7.37
N LEU A 39 1.67 -10.99 6.96
CA LEU A 39 1.62 -11.98 5.86
C LEU A 39 2.60 -13.15 6.02
N GLY A 40 2.91 -13.55 7.27
CA GLY A 40 3.91 -14.58 7.57
C GLY A 40 5.37 -14.13 7.40
N ILE A 41 5.60 -12.83 7.20
CA ILE A 41 6.92 -12.23 7.03
C ILE A 41 7.39 -11.65 8.37
N GLU A 42 8.52 -12.15 8.84
CA GLU A 42 9.19 -11.65 10.04
C GLU A 42 9.84 -10.28 9.82
N ALA A 43 9.80 -9.45 10.87
CA ALA A 43 10.43 -8.15 10.86
C ALA A 43 11.96 -8.27 10.89
N LYS A 44 12.60 -7.83 9.81
CA LYS A 44 14.06 -7.82 9.60
C LYS A 44 14.54 -6.45 9.12
N GLY A 45 13.75 -5.40 9.33
CA GLY A 45 14.06 -4.04 8.89
C GLY A 45 13.87 -3.83 7.38
N GLN A 46 12.97 -4.59 6.75
CA GLN A 46 12.62 -4.42 5.34
C GLN A 46 12.00 -3.03 5.16
N LYS A 47 12.53 -2.25 4.21
CA LYS A 47 12.05 -0.90 3.93
C LYS A 47 11.07 -0.92 2.78
N ILE A 48 9.84 -0.52 3.07
CA ILE A 48 8.81 -0.24 2.10
C ILE A 48 8.90 1.26 1.74
N GLY A 49 8.96 1.58 0.46
CA GLY A 49 9.00 2.97 0.00
C GLY A 49 10.25 3.39 -0.78
N PHE A 50 11.21 2.48 -1.04
CA PHE A 50 12.30 2.78 -1.99
C PHE A 50 11.79 3.10 -3.40
N ALA A 51 10.57 2.65 -3.73
CA ALA A 51 9.84 3.03 -4.94
C ALA A 51 8.45 3.60 -4.67
N VAL A 52 8.12 3.93 -3.41
CA VAL A 52 6.81 4.45 -2.95
C VAL A 52 5.62 3.56 -3.36
N ILE A 53 4.91 2.93 -2.42
CA ILE A 53 3.70 2.16 -2.79
C ILE A 53 2.60 3.16 -3.12
N GLU A 54 2.14 3.17 -4.37
CA GLU A 54 0.90 3.86 -4.76
C GLU A 54 -0.32 3.01 -4.38
N VAL A 55 -1.34 3.69 -3.88
CA VAL A 55 -2.59 3.08 -3.45
C VAL A 55 -3.76 3.91 -3.95
N ILE A 56 -4.76 3.22 -4.48
CA ILE A 56 -6.08 3.77 -4.76
C ILE A 56 -7.05 3.14 -3.76
N ASP A 57 -7.75 3.97 -2.99
CA ASP A 57 -8.81 3.55 -2.06
C ASP A 57 -10.13 4.14 -2.56
N VAL A 58 -11.14 3.27 -2.71
CA VAL A 58 -12.52 3.61 -3.02
C VAL A 58 -13.39 3.30 -1.81
N ARG A 59 -14.08 4.32 -1.30
CA ARG A 59 -15.08 4.20 -0.25
C ARG A 59 -16.47 4.49 -0.78
N SER A 60 -17.46 3.73 -0.35
CA SER A 60 -18.86 4.17 -0.45
C SER A 60 -19.22 5.03 0.77
N VAL A 61 -20.06 6.04 0.54
CA VAL A 61 -20.53 6.99 1.54
C VAL A 61 -22.04 6.90 1.62
N ARG A 62 -22.57 6.70 2.83
CA ARG A 62 -24.00 6.74 3.11
C ARG A 62 -24.24 7.38 4.46
N ASP A 63 -25.20 8.30 4.53
CA ASP A 63 -25.54 9.03 5.76
C ASP A 63 -24.31 9.71 6.42
N GLY A 64 -23.39 10.21 5.58
CA GLY A 64 -22.14 10.85 6.03
C GLY A 64 -21.08 9.87 6.56
N GLN A 65 -21.27 8.55 6.44
CA GLN A 65 -20.36 7.53 6.92
C GLN A 65 -19.76 6.72 5.78
N LEU A 66 -18.49 6.30 5.94
CA LEU A 66 -17.82 5.36 5.04
C LEU A 66 -18.35 3.94 5.34
N GLN A 67 -18.93 3.27 4.35
CA GLN A 67 -19.50 1.92 4.53
C GLN A 67 -18.64 0.82 3.93
N GLU A 68 -18.40 0.90 2.63
CA GLU A 68 -17.62 -0.08 1.89
C GLU A 68 -16.23 0.45 1.58
N HIS A 69 -15.26 -0.45 1.46
CA HIS A 69 -13.87 -0.11 1.18
C HIS A 69 -13.28 -1.11 0.20
N TRP A 70 -12.76 -0.58 -0.90
CA TRP A 70 -11.94 -1.32 -1.86
C TRP A 70 -10.63 -0.59 -2.00
N ASP A 71 -9.52 -1.30 -1.83
CA ASP A 71 -8.20 -0.76 -2.05
C ASP A 71 -7.43 -1.59 -3.08
N GLN A 72 -6.59 -0.89 -3.83
CA GLN A 72 -5.59 -1.52 -4.68
C GLN A 72 -4.23 -0.93 -4.37
N PHE A 73 -3.32 -1.79 -3.93
CA PHE A 73 -1.92 -1.47 -3.72
C PHE A 73 -1.09 -1.94 -4.91
N ASP A 74 0.07 -1.32 -5.08
CA ASP A 74 1.16 -1.91 -5.86
C ASP A 74 1.80 -3.11 -5.13
N TRP A 75 1.02 -4.19 -5.01
CA TRP A 75 1.44 -5.42 -4.36
C TRP A 75 2.71 -6.04 -4.95
N PRO A 76 2.92 -6.07 -6.29
CA PRO A 76 4.17 -6.57 -6.85
C PRO A 76 5.41 -5.85 -6.28
N ARG A 77 5.41 -4.52 -6.23
CA ARG A 77 6.53 -3.77 -5.62
C ARG A 77 6.60 -3.96 -4.11
N ALA A 78 5.46 -3.97 -3.43
CA ALA A 78 5.39 -4.16 -1.98
C ALA A 78 6.02 -5.50 -1.55
N LEU A 79 5.66 -6.60 -2.21
CA LEU A 79 6.14 -7.94 -1.87
C LEU A 79 7.65 -8.09 -2.12
N ILE A 80 8.19 -7.50 -3.18
CA ILE A 80 9.63 -7.49 -3.43
C ILE A 80 10.38 -6.68 -2.35
N GLN A 81 9.85 -5.51 -1.96
CA GLN A 81 10.45 -4.69 -0.90
C GLN A 81 10.39 -5.37 0.47
N LEU A 82 9.34 -6.16 0.70
CA LEU A 82 9.21 -7.06 1.84
C LEU A 82 10.10 -8.31 1.76
N ARG A 83 10.88 -8.46 0.68
CA ARG A 83 11.81 -9.56 0.41
C ARG A 83 11.12 -10.93 0.30
N VAL A 84 9.90 -10.95 -0.21
CA VAL A 84 9.19 -12.20 -0.52
C VAL A 84 9.90 -12.88 -1.70
N THR A 85 10.21 -14.17 -1.54
CA THR A 85 10.85 -15.00 -2.56
C THR A 85 9.84 -15.89 -3.27
N GLY A 86 10.15 -16.35 -4.48
CA GLY A 86 9.28 -17.27 -5.22
C GLY A 86 8.05 -16.62 -5.84
N LEU A 87 8.05 -15.29 -6.02
CA LEU A 87 7.00 -14.59 -6.73
C LEU A 87 6.99 -14.99 -8.21
N PRO A 88 5.81 -15.04 -8.86
CA PRO A 88 5.72 -15.26 -10.30
C PRO A 88 6.53 -14.20 -11.07
N GLN A 89 7.22 -14.61 -12.15
CA GLN A 89 8.04 -13.71 -12.96
C GLN A 89 7.31 -12.42 -13.40
N PRO A 90 6.02 -12.44 -13.79
CA PRO A 90 5.29 -11.22 -14.14
C PRO A 90 5.26 -10.16 -13.01
N PHE A 91 5.25 -10.57 -11.74
CA PHE A 91 5.30 -9.64 -10.61
C PHE A 91 6.65 -8.94 -10.53
N VAL A 92 7.73 -9.70 -10.73
CA VAL A 92 9.10 -9.19 -10.77
C VAL A 92 9.26 -8.19 -11.91
N ASP A 93 8.76 -8.54 -13.10
CA ASP A 93 8.85 -7.70 -14.29
C ASP A 93 8.08 -6.39 -14.12
N VAL A 94 6.86 -6.43 -13.56
CA VAL A 94 6.06 -5.23 -13.27
C VAL A 94 6.75 -4.33 -12.27
N ALA A 95 7.31 -4.89 -11.20
CA ALA A 95 7.96 -4.14 -10.14
C ALA A 95 9.29 -3.51 -10.57
N ALA A 96 10.00 -4.12 -11.53
CA ALA A 96 11.25 -3.60 -12.09
C ALA A 96 11.05 -2.36 -12.97
N LYS A 97 9.82 -2.13 -13.49
CA LYS A 97 9.53 -0.94 -14.30
C LYS A 97 9.66 0.33 -13.44
N PRO A 98 10.23 1.41 -13.97
CA PRO A 98 10.19 2.71 -13.31
C PRO A 98 8.73 3.18 -13.17
N VAL A 99 8.41 3.79 -12.04
CA VAL A 99 7.12 4.47 -11.84
C VAL A 99 7.20 5.81 -12.56
N THR A 100 6.55 5.93 -13.71
CA THR A 100 6.35 7.22 -14.40
C THR A 100 5.13 7.91 -13.80
N ARG A 101 5.35 9.10 -13.23
CA ARG A 101 4.31 9.97 -12.66
C ARG A 101 3.89 11.05 -13.65
#